data_AF-A0A928SF41-F1
#
_entry.id   AF-A0A928SF41-F1
#
_cell.length_a   1.000
_cell.length_b   1.000
_cell.length_c   1.000
_cell.angle_alpha   90.00
_cell.angle_beta   90.00
_cell.angle_gamma   90.00
#
_symmetry.space_group_name_H-M   'P 1'
#
loop_
_entity.id
_entity.type
_entity.pdbx_description
1 polymer ?
#
loop_
_entity_poly.entity_id
_entity_poly.type
_entity_poly.pdbx_seq_one_letter_code
_entity_poly.pdbx_strand_id
1 'polypeptide(L)'
;MNALTNNLSSTEPAEPEWPATPSALLIMGKRQGTKKENKQLWGRAAMAAALWYSAPPPKPYLIFVASDVHGPKLTPDAHMVRKLLIERFQIPADFVIIRQLTNCTLLEVRMARVLRRVHGLAHIFALTHLYHAARAQRYLNEVLPDASVIPVHLDILDEIQFPLESTALWLDIRALIKESQPGRLDNLREYLVEWLLNQAHTLDRRGRFERRLARWLRPGAYGRE
;
A
#
# COMPACT_ATOMS: atom_id res chain seq x y z
N MET A 1 -49.15 11.91 -44.53
CA MET A 1 -48.93 11.20 -43.25
C MET A 1 -47.44 10.89 -43.18
N ASN A 2 -46.67 11.75 -42.50
CA ASN A 2 -45.21 11.63 -42.42
C ASN A 2 -44.84 10.89 -41.13
N ALA A 3 -44.11 9.79 -41.26
CA ALA A 3 -43.55 9.05 -40.15
C ALA A 3 -42.39 9.84 -39.53
N LEU A 4 -42.51 10.16 -38.25
CA LEU A 4 -41.43 10.69 -37.43
C LEU A 4 -40.55 9.53 -36.96
N THR A 5 -39.38 9.39 -37.56
CA THR A 5 -38.30 8.52 -37.07
C THR A 5 -37.59 9.21 -35.91
N ASN A 6 -37.95 8.81 -34.68
CA ASN A 6 -37.20 9.16 -33.47
C ASN A 6 -35.84 8.43 -33.47
N ASN A 7 -34.79 9.12 -33.90
CA ASN A 7 -33.40 8.73 -33.65
C ASN A 7 -33.07 9.01 -32.18
N LEU A 8 -33.39 8.06 -31.30
CA LEU A 8 -32.83 7.99 -29.96
C LEU A 8 -31.41 7.42 -30.07
N SER A 9 -30.46 8.30 -30.39
CA SER A 9 -29.04 8.02 -30.18
C SER A 9 -28.81 7.94 -28.67
N SER A 10 -28.70 6.72 -28.16
CA SER A 10 -28.18 6.44 -26.83
C SER A 10 -26.70 6.79 -26.82
N THR A 11 -26.38 7.99 -26.34
CA THR A 11 -25.03 8.32 -25.90
C THR A 11 -24.74 7.46 -24.67
N GLU A 12 -24.11 6.31 -24.90
CA GLU A 12 -23.48 5.56 -23.82
C GLU A 12 -22.52 6.50 -23.10
N PRO A 13 -22.54 6.56 -21.75
CA PRO A 13 -21.60 7.38 -21.01
C PRO A 13 -20.20 6.88 -21.34
N ALA A 14 -19.40 7.76 -21.96
CA ALA A 14 -18.00 7.48 -22.28
C ALA A 14 -17.31 6.95 -21.01
N GLU A 15 -16.63 5.81 -21.14
CA GLU A 15 -15.83 5.27 -20.05
C GLU A 15 -14.88 6.37 -19.53
N PRO A 16 -14.72 6.51 -18.21
CA PRO A 16 -13.88 7.56 -17.66
C PRO A 16 -12.46 7.41 -18.21
N GLU A 17 -12.05 8.40 -18.98
CA GLU A 17 -10.72 8.47 -19.57
C GLU A 17 -9.69 8.51 -18.42
N TRP A 18 -8.76 7.55 -18.42
CA TRP A 18 -7.70 7.53 -17.41
C TRP A 18 -6.91 8.84 -17.46
N PRO A 19 -6.62 9.46 -16.31
CA PRO A 19 -5.89 10.72 -16.32
C PRO A 19 -4.53 10.53 -16.98
N ALA A 20 -4.18 11.41 -17.91
CA ALA A 20 -2.86 11.43 -18.56
C ALA A 20 -1.70 11.67 -17.58
N THR A 21 -2.03 12.03 -16.34
CA THR A 21 -1.10 12.26 -15.23
C THR A 21 -0.86 10.96 -14.45
N PRO A 22 0.41 10.55 -14.22
CA PRO A 22 0.70 9.29 -13.55
C PRO A 22 0.19 9.28 -12.10
N SER A 23 -0.23 8.10 -11.64
CA SER A 23 -0.52 7.83 -10.23
C SER A 23 0.69 7.20 -9.54
N ALA A 24 0.61 6.95 -8.23
CA ALA A 24 1.60 6.12 -7.54
C ALA A 24 0.98 5.10 -6.60
N LEU A 25 1.72 4.02 -6.41
CA LEU A 25 1.48 3.00 -5.40
C LEU A 25 2.46 3.21 -4.24
N LEU A 26 1.97 3.65 -3.09
CA LEU A 26 2.76 3.80 -1.86
C LEU A 26 2.76 2.48 -1.09
N ILE A 27 3.87 1.75 -1.12
CA ILE A 27 4.08 0.57 -0.29
C ILE A 27 4.37 1.05 1.13
N MET A 28 3.42 0.87 2.06
CA MET A 28 3.61 1.29 3.45
C MET A 28 4.62 0.40 4.16
N GLY A 29 5.40 0.97 5.07
CA GLY A 29 6.40 0.25 5.84
C GLY A 29 5.80 -0.71 6.87
N LYS A 30 6.59 -1.70 7.28
CA LYS A 30 6.30 -2.57 8.42
C LYS A 30 7.62 -2.75 9.16
N ARG A 31 7.64 -2.47 10.46
CA ARG A 31 8.78 -2.82 11.31
C ARG A 31 9.02 -4.32 11.20
N GLN A 32 10.20 -4.71 10.71
CA GLN A 32 10.60 -6.11 10.73
C GLN A 32 11.38 -6.39 12.02
N GLY A 33 10.89 -7.34 12.81
CA GLY A 33 11.60 -7.96 13.92
C GLY A 33 11.55 -9.49 13.86
N THR A 34 10.68 -10.06 13.01
CA THR A 34 10.43 -11.50 12.90
C THR A 34 10.23 -11.94 11.45
N LYS A 35 10.48 -13.22 11.16
CA LYS A 35 10.20 -13.83 9.82
C LYS A 35 8.77 -13.56 9.32
N LYS A 36 7.80 -13.38 10.22
CA LYS A 36 6.41 -13.08 9.89
C LYS A 36 6.24 -11.68 9.30
N GLU A 37 6.95 -10.67 9.81
CA GLU A 37 6.82 -9.28 9.35
C GLU A 37 7.47 -9.08 7.97
N ASN A 38 8.50 -9.85 7.65
CA ASN A 38 9.11 -9.83 6.31
C ASN A 38 8.09 -10.30 5.26
N LYS A 39 7.38 -11.40 5.53
CA LYS A 39 6.33 -11.91 4.64
C LYS A 39 5.26 -10.84 4.39
N GLN A 40 4.89 -10.08 5.42
CA GLN A 40 3.95 -8.97 5.31
C GLN A 40 4.43 -7.87 4.35
N LEU A 41 5.69 -7.46 4.46
CA LEU A 41 6.26 -6.48 3.53
C LEU A 41 6.34 -7.02 2.10
N TRP A 42 6.68 -8.31 1.95
CA TRP A 42 6.79 -8.94 0.63
C TRP A 42 5.43 -9.05 -0.05
N GLY A 43 4.37 -9.36 0.71
CA GLY A 43 3.00 -9.34 0.20
C GLY A 43 2.57 -7.97 -0.31
N ARG A 44 2.98 -6.87 0.36
CA ARG A 44 2.72 -5.50 -0.12
C ARG A 44 3.47 -5.18 -1.40
N ALA A 45 4.74 -5.57 -1.49
CA ALA A 45 5.52 -5.39 -2.71
C ALA A 45 4.95 -6.23 -3.89
N ALA A 46 4.49 -7.46 -3.61
CA ALA A 46 3.83 -8.32 -4.59
C ALA A 46 2.50 -7.73 -5.07
N MET A 47 1.66 -7.20 -4.17
CA MET A 47 0.44 -6.50 -4.54
C MET A 47 0.74 -5.22 -5.36
N ALA A 48 1.82 -4.51 -5.04
CA ALA A 48 2.26 -3.36 -5.83
C ALA A 48 2.64 -3.76 -7.25
N ALA A 49 3.37 -4.88 -7.41
CA ALA A 49 3.68 -5.43 -8.72
C ALA A 49 2.41 -5.83 -9.48
N ALA A 50 1.47 -6.51 -8.81
CA ALA A 50 0.18 -6.89 -9.38
C ALA A 50 -0.52 -5.68 -10.03
N LEU A 51 -0.72 -4.63 -9.24
CA LEU A 51 -1.37 -3.39 -9.66
C LEU A 51 -0.56 -2.65 -10.75
N TRP A 52 0.78 -2.68 -10.69
CA TRP A 52 1.61 -2.02 -11.70
C TRP A 52 1.48 -2.67 -13.08
N TYR A 53 1.51 -4.00 -13.14
CA TYR A 53 1.33 -4.74 -14.40
C TYR A 53 -0.07 -4.54 -14.97
N SER A 54 -1.09 -4.51 -14.10
CA SER A 54 -2.49 -4.31 -14.48
C SER A 54 -2.86 -2.86 -14.82
N ALA A 55 -2.08 -1.87 -14.38
CA ALA A 55 -2.39 -0.48 -14.66
C ALA A 55 -2.22 -0.14 -16.15
N PRO A 56 -3.12 0.65 -16.74
CA PRO A 56 -2.92 1.18 -18.09
C PRO A 56 -1.78 2.20 -18.12
N PRO A 57 -1.27 2.56 -19.31
CA PRO A 57 -0.41 3.73 -19.46
C PRO A 57 -1.16 5.03 -19.08
N PRO A 58 -0.49 6.02 -18.47
CA PRO A 58 0.88 5.96 -17.97
C PRO A 58 1.02 5.05 -16.72
N LYS A 59 2.06 4.22 -16.71
CA LYS A 59 2.33 3.31 -15.59
C LYS A 59 2.56 4.09 -14.28
N PRO A 60 2.06 3.60 -13.14
CA PRO A 60 2.22 4.30 -11.86
C PRO A 60 3.65 4.17 -11.33
N TYR A 61 4.11 5.16 -10.57
CA TYR A 61 5.33 5.03 -9.80
C TYR A 61 5.11 4.12 -8.58
N LEU A 62 6.12 3.33 -8.23
CA LEU A 62 6.18 2.58 -6.98
C LEU A 62 7.00 3.35 -5.96
N ILE A 63 6.36 3.74 -4.86
CA ILE A 63 6.98 4.52 -3.81
C ILE A 63 7.12 3.65 -2.56
N PHE A 64 8.34 3.53 -2.05
CA PHE A 64 8.58 2.92 -0.74
C PHE A 64 9.34 3.88 0.17
N VAL A 65 8.73 4.20 1.32
CA VAL A 65 9.28 5.13 2.29
C VAL A 65 9.39 4.42 3.64
N ALA A 66 10.59 3.98 4.01
CA ALA A 66 10.88 3.41 5.33
C ALA A 66 12.38 3.52 5.64
N SER A 67 12.74 3.72 6.91
CA SER A 67 14.14 3.75 7.38
C SER A 67 14.54 2.56 8.26
N ASP A 68 13.71 1.53 8.36
CA ASP A 68 14.10 0.36 9.14
C ASP A 68 15.28 -0.38 8.46
N VAL A 69 16.20 -0.88 9.29
CA VAL A 69 17.48 -1.49 8.89
C VAL A 69 17.58 -2.88 9.54
N HIS A 70 17.91 -3.91 8.76
CA HIS A 70 17.75 -5.31 9.21
C HIS A 70 18.93 -6.25 8.97
N GLY A 71 18.93 -7.31 9.76
CA GLY A 71 19.86 -8.44 9.66
C GLY A 71 21.27 -8.12 10.16
N PRO A 72 22.16 -9.12 10.26
CA PRO A 72 23.54 -8.91 10.71
C PRO A 72 24.32 -7.93 9.81
N LYS A 73 23.82 -7.68 8.60
CA LYS A 73 24.41 -6.77 7.61
C LYS A 73 23.82 -5.37 7.65
N LEU A 74 22.88 -5.08 8.55
CA LEU A 74 22.22 -3.77 8.67
C LEU A 74 21.76 -3.22 7.31
N THR A 75 21.01 -4.03 6.56
CA THR A 75 20.52 -3.65 5.23
C THR A 75 19.21 -2.88 5.36
N PRO A 76 19.10 -1.65 4.81
CA PRO A 76 17.85 -0.90 4.79
C PRO A 76 16.73 -1.62 4.05
N ASP A 77 15.52 -1.66 4.63
CA ASP A 77 14.31 -2.25 4.02
C ASP A 77 14.06 -1.71 2.62
N ALA A 78 14.33 -0.43 2.43
CA ALA A 78 14.15 0.24 1.14
C ALA A 78 14.97 -0.39 0.02
N HIS A 79 16.19 -0.86 0.32
CA HIS A 79 17.00 -1.55 -0.68
C HIS A 79 16.49 -2.96 -0.95
N MET A 80 16.01 -3.67 0.07
CA MET A 80 15.44 -5.00 -0.09
C MET A 80 14.16 -4.97 -0.93
N VAL A 81 13.25 -4.03 -0.66
CA VAL A 81 12.02 -3.84 -1.43
C VAL A 81 12.36 -3.43 -2.86
N ARG A 82 13.30 -2.49 -3.06
CA ARG A 82 13.74 -2.11 -4.41
C ARG A 82 14.31 -3.29 -5.18
N LYS A 83 15.15 -4.10 -4.54
CA LYS A 83 15.71 -5.31 -5.13
C LYS A 83 14.61 -6.29 -5.54
N LEU A 84 13.62 -6.51 -4.66
CA LEU A 84 12.49 -7.38 -4.95
C LEU A 84 11.67 -6.88 -6.16
N LEU A 85 11.34 -5.59 -6.20
CA LEU A 85 10.58 -4.99 -7.30
C LEU A 85 11.34 -5.06 -8.64
N ILE A 86 12.63 -4.75 -8.66
CA ILE A 86 13.42 -4.68 -9.89
C ILE A 86 13.87 -6.07 -10.35
N GLU A 87 14.48 -6.86 -9.47
CA GLU A 87 15.13 -8.11 -9.89
C GLU A 87 14.13 -9.27 -9.98
N ARG A 88 13.19 -9.38 -9.03
CA ARG A 88 12.24 -10.49 -9.00
C ARG A 88 11.00 -10.20 -9.84
N PHE A 89 10.42 -9.01 -9.66
CA PHE A 89 9.20 -8.62 -10.39
C PHE A 89 9.49 -7.87 -11.69
N GLN A 90 10.76 -7.69 -12.06
CA GLN A 90 11.17 -7.11 -13.35
C GLN A 90 10.60 -5.71 -13.63
N ILE A 91 10.29 -4.95 -12.57
CA ILE A 91 9.78 -3.59 -12.71
C ILE A 91 10.95 -2.66 -13.05
N PRO A 92 10.85 -1.85 -14.13
CA PRO A 92 11.93 -0.96 -14.51
C PRO A 92 12.29 0.02 -13.38
N ALA A 93 13.60 0.24 -13.20
CA ALA A 93 14.14 0.92 -12.02
C ALA A 93 13.71 2.39 -11.90
N ASP A 94 13.37 3.02 -13.01
CA ASP A 94 12.83 4.36 -13.16
C ASP A 94 11.43 4.53 -12.56
N PHE A 95 10.66 3.43 -12.45
CA PHE A 95 9.37 3.45 -11.74
C PHE A 95 9.52 3.30 -10.22
N VAL A 96 10.69 2.90 -9.71
CA VAL A 96 10.87 2.56 -8.30
C VAL A 96 11.57 3.68 -7.53
N ILE A 97 10.81 4.40 -6.72
CA ILE A 97 11.28 5.50 -5.86
C ILE A 97 11.40 4.99 -4.43
N ILE A 98 12.61 5.05 -3.87
CA ILE A 98 12.85 4.71 -2.47
C ILE A 98 13.34 5.89 -1.64
N ARG A 99 12.94 5.94 -0.37
CA ARG A 99 13.42 6.95 0.57
C ARG A 99 13.60 6.40 1.98
N GLN A 100 14.83 6.52 2.49
CA GLN A 100 15.22 6.05 3.82
C GLN A 100 15.10 7.18 4.85
N LEU A 101 13.89 7.44 5.37
CA LEU A 101 13.70 8.56 6.30
C LEU A 101 12.70 8.34 7.45
N THR A 102 12.08 7.16 7.62
CA THR A 102 10.98 7.07 8.58
C THR A 102 10.77 5.73 9.29
N ASN A 103 10.62 5.82 10.62
CA ASN A 103 10.23 4.72 11.52
C ASN A 103 8.74 4.83 11.95
N CYS A 104 7.93 5.65 11.25
CA CYS A 104 6.53 5.86 11.60
C CYS A 104 5.65 6.26 10.41
N THR A 105 4.43 5.70 10.38
CA THR A 105 3.43 5.88 9.32
C THR A 105 3.13 7.35 9.00
N LEU A 106 3.12 8.25 10.01
CA LEU A 106 2.85 9.67 9.80
C LEU A 106 3.94 10.36 8.94
N LEU A 107 5.20 9.97 9.11
CA LEU A 107 6.30 10.50 8.30
C LEU A 107 6.27 9.91 6.89
N GLU A 108 5.92 8.64 6.73
CA GLU A 108 5.70 8.01 5.40
C GLU A 108 4.67 8.81 4.60
N VAL A 109 3.53 9.13 5.24
CA VAL A 109 2.43 9.87 4.62
C VAL A 109 2.83 11.32 4.29
N ARG A 110 3.51 12.03 5.19
CA ARG A 110 4.05 13.38 4.91
C ARG A 110 5.02 13.37 3.75
N MET A 111 5.81 12.32 3.65
CA MET A 111 6.76 12.16 2.56
C MET A 111 6.07 11.90 1.22
N ALA A 112 5.04 11.05 1.22
CA ALA A 112 4.22 10.80 0.04
C ALA A 112 3.61 12.10 -0.50
N ARG A 113 3.21 13.06 0.35
CA ARG A 113 2.77 14.40 -0.09
C ARG A 113 3.85 15.22 -0.77
N VAL A 114 5.11 15.08 -0.37
CA VAL A 114 6.22 15.74 -1.07
C VAL A 114 6.41 15.10 -2.44
N LEU A 115 6.43 13.77 -2.50
CA LEU A 115 6.60 13.02 -3.75
C LEU A 115 5.46 13.26 -4.74
N ARG A 116 4.20 13.35 -4.26
CA ARG A 116 3.04 13.76 -5.09
C ARG A 116 3.31 15.05 -5.83
N ARG A 117 3.83 16.06 -5.13
CA ARG A 117 4.11 17.39 -5.72
C ARG A 117 5.29 17.36 -6.69
N VAL A 118 6.38 16.68 -6.31
CA VAL A 118 7.61 16.63 -7.13
C VAL A 118 7.38 15.90 -8.45
N HIS A 119 6.61 14.81 -8.42
CA HIS A 119 6.35 13.97 -9.59
C HIS A 119 5.02 14.29 -10.28
N GLY A 120 4.33 15.36 -9.85
CA GLY A 120 3.04 15.76 -10.43
C GLY A 120 2.00 14.65 -10.40
N LEU A 121 1.92 13.85 -9.33
CA LEU A 121 1.06 12.67 -9.28
C LEU A 121 -0.41 13.04 -9.08
N ALA A 122 -1.30 12.47 -9.89
CA ALA A 122 -2.74 12.68 -9.77
C ALA A 122 -3.26 12.08 -8.47
N HIS A 123 -2.93 10.81 -8.23
CA HIS A 123 -3.44 9.99 -7.13
C HIS A 123 -2.34 9.17 -6.45
N ILE A 124 -2.56 8.82 -5.18
CA ILE A 124 -1.72 7.87 -4.44
C ILE A 124 -2.60 6.75 -3.89
N PHE A 125 -2.29 5.51 -4.25
CA PHE A 125 -2.86 4.32 -3.65
C PHE A 125 -1.88 3.72 -2.64
N ALA A 126 -2.22 3.73 -1.36
CA ALA A 126 -1.36 3.20 -0.30
C ALA A 126 -1.67 1.73 -0.01
N LEU A 127 -0.64 0.88 -0.07
CA LEU A 127 -0.72 -0.55 0.15
C LEU A 127 -0.32 -0.90 1.57
N THR A 128 -1.23 -1.52 2.31
CA THR A 128 -1.00 -1.95 3.70
C THR A 128 -1.74 -3.25 4.00
N HIS A 129 -1.50 -3.83 5.18
CA HIS A 129 -2.27 -5.01 5.59
C HIS A 129 -3.73 -4.67 5.92
N LEU A 130 -4.63 -5.63 5.70
CA LEU A 130 -6.08 -5.49 5.90
C LEU A 130 -6.46 -4.81 7.23
N TYR A 131 -5.95 -5.32 8.35
CA TYR A 131 -6.26 -4.79 9.69
C TYR A 131 -5.68 -3.37 9.94
N HIS A 132 -4.68 -2.93 9.16
CA HIS A 132 -4.13 -1.58 9.25
C HIS A 132 -4.82 -0.57 8.31
N ALA A 133 -5.68 -1.03 7.41
CA ALA A 133 -6.23 -0.21 6.33
C ALA A 133 -6.98 1.03 6.86
N ALA A 134 -7.87 0.83 7.85
CA ALA A 134 -8.63 1.92 8.44
C ALA A 134 -7.73 2.99 9.10
N ARG A 135 -6.70 2.58 9.84
CA ARG A 135 -5.76 3.52 10.47
C ARG A 135 -4.92 4.26 9.43
N ALA A 136 -4.42 3.53 8.42
CA ALA A 136 -3.66 4.13 7.33
C ALA A 136 -4.49 5.18 6.58
N GLN A 137 -5.77 4.88 6.29
CA GLN A 137 -6.67 5.81 5.60
C GLN A 137 -6.89 7.07 6.44
N ARG A 138 -7.05 6.96 7.76
CA ARG A 138 -7.16 8.15 8.63
C ARG A 138 -5.93 9.05 8.53
N TYR A 139 -4.72 8.49 8.64
CA TYR A 139 -3.50 9.29 8.54
C TYR A 139 -3.31 9.89 7.14
N LEU A 140 -3.69 9.16 6.10
CA LEU A 140 -3.68 9.68 4.73
C LEU A 140 -4.66 10.84 4.57
N ASN A 141 -5.90 10.73 5.06
CA ASN A 141 -6.89 11.79 4.97
C ASN A 141 -6.41 13.12 5.59
N GLU A 142 -5.57 13.08 6.63
CA GLU A 142 -5.01 14.28 7.26
C GLU A 142 -3.99 15.04 6.38
N VAL A 143 -3.37 14.36 5.41
CA VAL A 143 -2.19 14.89 4.69
C VAL A 143 -2.37 14.85 3.16
N LEU A 144 -3.13 13.88 2.69
CA LEU A 144 -3.42 13.49 1.31
C LEU A 144 -4.89 13.06 1.23
N PRO A 145 -5.85 14.01 1.26
CA PRO A 145 -7.29 13.69 1.30
C PRO A 145 -7.76 12.88 0.09
N ASP A 146 -7.05 13.00 -1.04
CA ASP A 146 -7.34 12.26 -2.26
C ASP A 146 -6.65 10.90 -2.29
N ALA A 147 -5.93 10.43 -1.26
CA ALA A 147 -5.27 9.13 -1.31
C ALA A 147 -6.23 8.00 -0.90
N SER A 148 -6.11 6.84 -1.55
CA SER A 148 -6.90 5.64 -1.23
C SER A 148 -6.03 4.54 -0.65
N VAL A 149 -6.51 3.82 0.34
CA VAL A 149 -5.83 2.63 0.86
C VAL A 149 -6.35 1.38 0.17
N ILE A 150 -5.42 0.57 -0.36
CA ILE A 150 -5.70 -0.76 -0.88
C ILE A 150 -5.14 -1.79 0.12
N PRO A 151 -6.00 -2.58 0.77
CA PRO A 151 -5.55 -3.65 1.64
C PRO A 151 -4.95 -4.81 0.84
N VAL A 152 -3.87 -5.39 1.36
CA VAL A 152 -3.26 -6.60 0.79
C VAL A 152 -4.06 -7.82 1.23
N HIS A 153 -4.88 -8.34 0.32
CA HIS A 153 -5.70 -9.54 0.52
C HIS A 153 -5.84 -10.33 -0.80
N LEU A 154 -6.09 -11.64 -0.70
CA LEU A 154 -6.27 -12.49 -1.90
C LEU A 154 -7.56 -12.15 -2.64
N ASP A 155 -8.65 -11.89 -1.93
CA ASP A 155 -9.92 -11.55 -2.58
C ASP A 155 -9.80 -10.28 -3.45
N ILE A 156 -9.05 -9.28 -2.97
CA ILE A 156 -8.75 -8.07 -3.73
C ILE A 156 -7.83 -8.37 -4.92
N LEU A 157 -6.86 -9.26 -4.73
CA LEU A 157 -6.00 -9.71 -5.83
C LEU A 157 -6.82 -10.39 -6.93
N ASP A 158 -7.83 -11.19 -6.56
CA ASP A 158 -8.68 -11.93 -7.50
C ASP A 158 -9.60 -11.01 -8.32
N GLU A 159 -9.79 -9.75 -7.90
CA GLU A 159 -10.49 -8.71 -8.67
C GLU A 159 -9.59 -8.02 -9.72
N ILE A 160 -8.26 -8.20 -9.63
CA ILE A 160 -7.31 -7.54 -10.53
C ILE A 160 -7.16 -8.33 -11.83
N GLN A 161 -7.46 -7.69 -12.95
CA GLN A 161 -7.15 -8.23 -14.28
C GLN A 161 -5.64 -8.21 -14.52
N PHE A 162 -5.02 -9.37 -14.67
CA PHE A 162 -3.58 -9.49 -14.84
C PHE A 162 -3.21 -9.90 -16.28
N PRO A 163 -2.12 -9.36 -16.88
CA PRO A 163 -1.75 -9.71 -18.24
C PRO A 163 -1.41 -11.20 -18.40
N LEU A 164 -1.97 -11.84 -19.42
CA LEU A 164 -1.87 -13.29 -19.65
C LEU A 164 -0.42 -13.73 -19.91
N GLU A 165 0.37 -12.89 -20.58
CA GLU A 165 1.78 -13.08 -20.86
C GLU A 165 2.65 -13.19 -19.58
N SER A 166 2.12 -12.74 -18.44
CA SER A 166 2.82 -12.73 -17.15
C SER A 166 2.30 -13.80 -16.17
N THR A 167 1.67 -14.87 -16.65
CA THR A 167 1.05 -15.91 -15.81
C THR A 167 2.00 -16.54 -14.78
N ALA A 168 3.27 -16.79 -15.13
CA ALA A 168 4.24 -17.34 -14.17
C ALA A 168 4.51 -16.38 -13.00
N LEU A 169 4.61 -15.08 -13.30
CA LEU A 169 4.77 -14.03 -12.30
C LEU A 169 3.50 -13.88 -11.44
N TRP A 170 2.32 -14.04 -12.03
CA TRP A 170 1.05 -14.01 -11.30
C TRP A 170 0.99 -15.06 -10.19
N LEU A 171 1.41 -16.30 -10.49
CA LEU A 171 1.44 -17.37 -9.49
C LEU A 171 2.40 -17.07 -8.34
N ASP A 172 3.56 -16.48 -8.64
CA ASP A 172 4.53 -16.07 -7.61
C ASP A 172 3.98 -14.94 -6.73
N ILE A 173 3.36 -13.93 -7.34
CA ILE A 173 2.69 -12.82 -6.64
C ILE A 173 1.61 -13.37 -5.70
N ARG A 174 0.75 -14.26 -6.20
CA ARG A 174 -0.32 -14.87 -5.41
C ARG A 174 0.23 -15.68 -4.24
N ALA A 175 1.32 -16.42 -4.44
CA ALA A 175 1.98 -17.18 -3.38
C ALA A 175 2.52 -16.25 -2.28
N LEU A 176 3.22 -15.17 -2.65
CA LEU A 176 3.74 -14.19 -1.69
C LEU A 176 2.63 -13.49 -0.91
N ILE A 177 1.52 -13.11 -1.57
CA ILE A 177 0.37 -12.50 -0.89
C ILE A 177 -0.29 -13.49 0.06
N LYS A 178 -0.47 -14.75 -0.35
CA LYS A 178 -1.00 -15.81 0.51
C LYS A 178 -0.14 -16.01 1.75
N GLU A 179 1.18 -16.10 1.58
CA GLU A 179 2.12 -16.26 2.69
C GLU A 179 2.21 -15.05 3.62
N SER A 180 1.86 -13.86 3.11
CA SER A 180 1.82 -12.63 3.90
C SER A 180 0.62 -12.55 4.85
N GLN A 181 -0.41 -13.39 4.65
CA GLN A 181 -1.61 -13.33 5.46
C GLN A 181 -1.32 -13.84 6.89
N PRO A 182 -1.63 -13.06 7.93
CA PRO A 182 -1.52 -13.52 9.31
C PRO A 182 -2.50 -14.68 9.59
N GLY A 183 -2.15 -15.53 10.56
CA GLY A 183 -3.06 -16.58 11.02
C GLY A 183 -4.33 -16.00 11.68
N ARG A 184 -5.38 -16.82 11.81
CA ARG A 184 -6.68 -16.37 12.37
C ARG A 184 -6.58 -15.70 13.74
N LEU A 185 -5.77 -16.25 14.65
CA LEU A 185 -5.56 -15.69 15.99
C LEU A 185 -4.76 -14.39 15.95
N ASP A 186 -3.73 -14.33 15.09
CA ASP A 186 -2.95 -13.11 14.89
C ASP A 186 -3.87 -11.99 14.34
N ASN A 187 -4.73 -12.31 13.36
CA ASN A 187 -5.74 -11.39 12.83
C ASN A 187 -6.68 -10.87 13.92
N LEU A 188 -7.27 -11.76 14.73
CA LEU A 188 -8.18 -11.37 15.82
C LEU A 188 -7.49 -10.42 16.80
N ARG A 189 -6.26 -10.76 17.21
CA ARG A 189 -5.46 -9.91 18.10
C ARG A 189 -5.24 -8.53 17.48
N GLU A 190 -4.84 -8.47 16.22
CA GLU A 190 -4.58 -7.21 15.55
C GLU A 190 -5.87 -6.38 15.38
N TYR A 191 -7.01 -6.98 15.06
CA TYR A 191 -8.30 -6.28 15.01
C TYR A 191 -8.67 -5.66 16.36
N LEU A 192 -8.50 -6.41 17.46
CA LEU A 192 -8.75 -5.90 18.80
C LEU A 192 -7.82 -4.74 19.15
N VAL A 193 -6.53 -4.87 18.84
CA VAL A 193 -5.54 -3.80 19.07
C VAL A 193 -5.89 -2.57 18.25
N GLU A 194 -6.22 -2.70 16.96
CA GLU A 194 -6.56 -1.57 16.10
C GLU A 194 -7.90 -0.92 16.51
N TRP A 195 -8.86 -1.71 16.99
CA TRP A 195 -10.10 -1.17 17.59
C TRP A 195 -9.79 -0.32 18.82
N LEU A 196 -8.98 -0.83 19.77
CA LEU A 196 -8.56 -0.08 20.96
C LEU A 196 -7.80 1.20 20.61
N LEU A 197 -6.88 1.13 19.64
CA LEU A 197 -6.13 2.30 19.16
C LEU A 197 -7.04 3.32 18.49
N ASN A 198 -8.05 2.87 17.74
CA ASN A 198 -9.03 3.77 17.13
C ASN A 198 -9.88 4.50 18.19
N GLN A 199 -10.31 3.80 19.24
CA GLN A 199 -11.01 4.44 20.37
C GLN A 199 -10.10 5.47 21.06
N ALA A 200 -8.85 5.10 21.33
CA ALA A 200 -7.86 6.00 21.93
C ALA A 200 -7.62 7.27 21.09
N HIS A 201 -7.55 7.13 19.77
CA HIS A 201 -7.40 8.25 18.85
C HIS A 201 -8.61 9.19 18.86
N THR A 202 -9.82 8.60 18.93
CA THR A 202 -11.08 9.36 19.00
C THR A 202 -11.12 10.26 20.24
N LEU A 203 -10.59 9.76 21.36
CA LEU A 203 -10.50 10.49 22.64
C LEU A 203 -9.33 11.47 22.71
N ASP A 204 -8.20 11.18 22.05
CA ASP A 204 -7.01 12.04 22.00
C ASP A 204 -6.48 12.16 20.56
N ARG A 205 -7.01 13.14 19.83
CA ARG A 205 -6.58 13.46 18.45
C ARG A 205 -5.10 13.84 18.33
N ARG A 206 -4.44 14.23 19.43
CA ARG A 206 -2.99 14.53 19.41
C ARG A 206 -2.14 13.24 19.51
N GLY A 207 -2.78 12.08 19.66
CA GLY A 207 -2.15 10.76 19.61
C GLY A 207 -1.13 10.52 20.73
N ARG A 208 -1.19 11.24 21.86
CA ARG A 208 -0.30 10.98 23.01
C ARG A 208 -0.73 9.73 23.74
N PHE A 209 -2.03 9.59 23.98
CA PHE A 209 -2.64 8.43 24.60
C PHE A 209 -2.55 7.20 23.69
N GLU A 210 -2.89 7.36 22.40
CA GLU A 210 -2.73 6.31 21.38
C GLU A 210 -1.31 5.74 21.36
N ARG A 211 -0.28 6.60 21.40
CA ARG A 211 1.13 6.15 21.48
C ARG A 211 1.44 5.37 22.74
N ARG A 212 0.92 5.77 23.91
CA ARG A 212 1.12 5.04 25.17
C ARG A 212 0.42 3.69 25.12
N LEU A 213 -0.82 3.65 24.65
CA LEU A 213 -1.60 2.43 24.51
C LEU A 213 -0.94 1.46 23.51
N ALA A 214 -0.45 1.95 22.38
CA ALA A 214 0.28 1.15 21.40
C ALA A 214 1.54 0.49 21.99
N ARG A 215 2.27 1.20 22.87
CA ARG A 215 3.42 0.62 23.59
C ARG A 215 3.01 -0.50 24.54
N TRP A 216 1.89 -0.33 25.23
CA TRP A 216 1.39 -1.31 26.18
C TRP A 216 0.81 -2.55 25.50
N LEU A 217 0.06 -2.38 24.41
CA LEU A 217 -0.56 -3.46 23.64
C LEU A 217 0.45 -4.26 22.79
N ARG A 218 1.62 -3.68 22.48
CA ARG A 218 2.68 -4.32 21.68
C ARG A 218 4.04 -4.18 22.37
N PRO A 219 4.26 -4.85 23.51
CA PRO A 219 5.55 -4.84 24.18
C PRO A 219 6.61 -5.45 23.26
N GLY A 220 7.67 -4.70 22.97
CA GLY A 220 8.72 -5.06 22.00
C GLY A 220 8.70 -4.24 20.70
N ALA A 221 7.54 -3.73 20.27
CA ALA A 221 7.49 -2.88 19.06
C ALA A 221 8.10 -1.48 19.27
N TYR A 222 8.29 -1.04 20.52
CA TYR A 222 8.74 0.30 20.89
C TYR A 222 9.83 0.31 21.99
N GLY A 223 10.47 -0.83 22.24
CA GLY A 223 11.63 -0.89 23.12
C GLY A 223 12.74 0.01 22.57
N ARG A 224 13.40 0.76 23.45
CA ARG A 224 14.70 1.34 23.12
C ARG A 224 15.70 0.21 23.26
N GLU A 225 16.14 -0.35 22.15
CA GLU A 225 17.48 -0.94 22.08
C GLU A 225 18.48 0.20 21.85
#